data_AF-A0A438BWW1-F1
#
_entry.id   AF-A0A438BWW1-F1
#
_cell.length_a   1.000
_cell.length_b   1.000
_cell.length_c   1.000
_cell.angle_alpha   90.00
_cell.angle_beta   90.00
_cell.angle_gamma   90.00
#
_symmetry.space_group_name_H-M   'P 1'
#
loop_
_entity.id
_entity.type
_entity.pdbx_description
1 polymer ?
#
loop_
_entity_poly.entity_id
_entity_poly.type
_entity_poly.pdbx_seq_one_letter_code
_entity_poly.pdbx_strand_id
1 'polypeptide(L)'
;MQIRVRSGSHDYEGLSYVSDAPFIILDLINLRSISVHVANSTAWVQVGATIRELYYRIAEKRTTLGFPAGVCPTIGAGGHFSGGGYGMLLRSVWAIRGGSGASFGVIIAWKIMLVSVPSTVTVFTVRKTLDQNATLLVLRWQYIADKLDEDLFIRIILRRVNSSEEGKKTIEASFNSLFLGGVDELLPLMQESFPELGLVKEDCIEMSWIESILYFAGFPSGASLDVLLDRTPLTQRRFYEEDVAAAEMIFSPYGGRMKEIPGVGGVWGAMPSRYGSGFDVVKFNGSGNFGLWQRRVKDLLVQQGMVKALYGKQPEGMDDMDWKDLEAKVEGND
;
A
#
# COMPACT_ATOMS: atom_id res chain seq x y z
N MET A 1 16.29 18.59 -26.73
CA MET A 1 16.42 17.16 -26.39
C MET A 1 16.04 16.99 -24.93
N GLN A 2 14.98 16.25 -24.62
CA GLN A 2 14.59 16.00 -23.23
C GLN A 2 15.32 14.77 -22.66
N ILE A 3 15.49 14.71 -21.34
CA ILE A 3 16.05 13.54 -20.65
C ILE A 3 14.96 12.94 -19.79
N ARG A 4 14.82 11.61 -19.83
CA ARG A 4 14.01 10.82 -18.90
C ARG A 4 14.92 9.92 -18.09
N VAL A 5 14.80 9.96 -16.77
CA VAL A 5 15.63 9.17 -15.86
C VAL A 5 14.85 7.93 -15.44
N ARG A 6 15.44 6.75 -15.64
CA ARG A 6 14.80 5.47 -15.35
C ARG A 6 15.59 4.68 -14.30
N SER A 7 14.86 4.08 -13.36
CA SER A 7 15.39 3.21 -12.29
C SER A 7 14.74 1.83 -12.39
N GLY A 8 13.65 1.57 -11.65
CA GLY A 8 12.92 0.29 -11.67
C GLY A 8 11.75 0.23 -12.67
N SER A 9 11.48 1.31 -13.41
CA SER A 9 10.39 1.38 -14.40
C SER A 9 8.99 1.05 -13.85
N HIS A 10 8.72 1.45 -12.61
CA HIS A 10 7.44 1.25 -11.92
C HIS A 10 6.61 2.54 -11.89
N ASP A 11 6.77 3.37 -12.92
CA ASP A 11 6.08 4.65 -13.10
C ASP A 11 4.71 4.38 -13.74
N TYR A 12 3.63 4.67 -13.02
CA TYR A 12 2.27 4.34 -13.45
C TYR A 12 1.85 5.05 -14.74
N GLU A 13 2.38 6.25 -14.97
CA GLU A 13 2.08 7.06 -16.15
C GLU A 13 3.18 6.97 -17.20
N GLY A 14 4.16 6.08 -17.01
CA GLY A 14 5.29 5.88 -17.89
C GLY A 14 6.21 7.09 -18.05
N LEU A 15 6.17 8.08 -17.14
CA LEU A 15 6.92 9.33 -17.27
C LEU A 15 8.44 9.11 -17.35
N SER A 16 8.93 8.02 -16.77
CA SER A 16 10.34 7.63 -16.84
C SER A 16 10.81 7.10 -18.21
N TYR A 17 9.90 6.85 -19.16
CA TYR A 17 10.23 6.30 -20.48
C TYR A 17 9.31 6.76 -21.63
N VAL A 18 8.39 7.71 -21.40
CA VAL A 18 7.51 8.31 -22.43
C VAL A 18 7.68 9.83 -22.46
N SER A 19 7.56 10.42 -23.65
CA SER A 19 7.62 11.87 -23.89
C SER A 19 6.98 12.21 -25.23
N ASP A 20 6.24 13.32 -25.29
CA ASP A 20 5.63 13.86 -26.52
C ASP A 20 6.66 14.53 -27.45
N ALA A 21 7.90 14.68 -27.00
CA ALA A 21 9.01 15.30 -27.73
C ALA A 21 10.24 14.37 -27.76
N PRO A 22 11.12 14.48 -28.78
CA PRO A 22 12.35 13.70 -28.87
C PRO A 22 13.18 13.77 -27.58
N PHE A 23 13.52 12.59 -27.07
CA PHE A 23 14.12 12.43 -25.75
C PHE A 23 15.14 11.29 -25.71
N ILE A 24 15.97 11.32 -24.69
CA ILE A 24 16.93 10.26 -24.36
C ILE A 24 16.52 9.67 -23.00
N ILE A 25 16.60 8.35 -22.89
CA ILE A 25 16.44 7.65 -21.62
C ILE A 25 17.82 7.49 -20.99
N LEU A 26 18.01 8.10 -19.84
CA LEU A 26 19.13 7.81 -18.95
C LEU A 26 18.70 6.67 -18.02
N ASP A 27 19.07 5.45 -18.41
CA ASP A 27 18.76 4.26 -17.64
C ASP A 27 19.84 4.00 -16.58
N LEU A 28 19.44 4.11 -15.31
CA LEU A 28 20.32 3.93 -14.16
C LEU A 28 20.33 2.48 -13.66
N ILE A 29 19.74 1.54 -14.42
CA ILE A 29 19.59 0.15 -14.01
C ILE A 29 20.91 -0.49 -13.59
N ASN A 30 22.08 -0.08 -14.12
CA ASN A 30 23.38 -0.66 -13.77
C ASN A 30 23.99 -0.12 -12.46
N LEU A 31 23.45 0.96 -11.90
CA LEU A 31 23.86 1.49 -10.59
C LEU A 31 23.16 0.69 -9.48
N ARG A 32 23.65 -0.52 -9.16
CA ARG A 32 22.99 -1.50 -8.27
C ARG A 32 23.72 -1.80 -6.96
N SER A 33 24.82 -1.13 -6.67
CA SER A 33 25.60 -1.43 -5.46
C SER A 33 24.78 -1.15 -4.19
N ILE A 34 24.81 -2.11 -3.26
CA ILE A 34 24.22 -2.00 -1.93
C ILE A 34 25.29 -2.35 -0.90
N SER A 35 25.56 -1.43 0.02
CA SER A 35 26.53 -1.63 1.10
C SER A 35 25.85 -1.41 2.45
N VAL A 36 25.73 -2.48 3.24
CA VAL A 36 25.06 -2.46 4.54
C VAL A 36 26.10 -2.37 5.66
N HIS A 37 25.95 -1.36 6.53
CA HIS A 37 26.81 -1.08 7.66
C HIS A 37 26.06 -1.30 8.97
N VAL A 38 26.12 -2.54 9.46
CA VAL A 38 25.37 -3.02 10.63
C VAL A 38 25.70 -2.24 11.91
N ALA A 39 26.97 -1.89 12.13
CA ALA A 39 27.39 -1.16 13.34
C ALA A 39 26.71 0.22 13.50
N ASN A 40 26.37 0.85 12.38
CA ASN A 40 25.78 2.19 12.35
C ASN A 40 24.29 2.15 11.98
N SER A 41 23.71 0.95 11.78
CA SER A 41 22.37 0.78 11.21
C SER A 41 22.14 1.65 9.98
N THR A 42 23.08 1.64 9.03
CA THR A 42 22.95 2.40 7.77
C THR A 42 23.22 1.53 6.56
N ALA A 43 22.71 1.94 5.40
CA ALA A 43 23.09 1.36 4.13
C ALA A 43 23.28 2.43 3.06
N TRP A 44 24.22 2.19 2.14
CA TRP A 44 24.30 2.89 0.86
C TRP A 44 23.61 2.06 -0.21
N VAL A 45 22.71 2.69 -0.97
CA VAL A 45 21.86 2.02 -1.96
C VAL A 45 21.90 2.83 -3.24
N GLN A 46 22.51 2.29 -4.30
CA GLN A 46 22.46 2.92 -5.60
C GLN A 46 21.04 2.84 -6.21
N VAL A 47 20.68 3.83 -7.01
CA VAL A 47 19.29 4.03 -7.44
C VAL A 47 18.74 3.00 -8.42
N GLY A 48 19.60 2.25 -9.10
CA GLY A 48 19.22 1.14 -9.98
C GLY A 48 18.93 -0.16 -9.25
N ALA A 49 19.23 -0.23 -7.95
CA ALA A 49 18.88 -1.36 -7.09
C ALA A 49 17.37 -1.41 -6.82
N THR A 50 16.81 -2.61 -6.72
CA THR A 50 15.40 -2.80 -6.32
C THR A 50 15.27 -2.80 -4.80
N ILE A 51 14.06 -2.54 -4.32
CA ILE A 51 13.76 -2.61 -2.89
C ILE A 51 13.94 -4.04 -2.34
N ARG A 52 13.67 -5.07 -3.15
CA ARG A 52 13.87 -6.47 -2.75
C ARG A 52 15.34 -6.87 -2.67
N GLU A 53 16.18 -6.39 -3.57
CA GLU A 53 17.63 -6.55 -3.45
C GLU A 53 18.15 -5.89 -2.16
N LEU A 54 17.62 -4.72 -1.80
CA LEU A 54 17.94 -4.07 -0.54
C LEU A 54 17.54 -4.94 0.66
N TYR A 55 16.31 -5.45 0.68
CA TYR A 55 15.83 -6.31 1.76
C TYR A 55 16.67 -7.58 1.91
N TYR A 56 16.98 -8.24 0.79
CA TYR A 56 17.86 -9.40 0.78
C TYR A 56 19.23 -9.09 1.40
N ARG A 57 19.86 -7.98 0.99
CA ARG A 57 21.19 -7.58 1.48
C ARG A 57 21.20 -7.16 2.94
N ILE A 58 20.09 -6.61 3.45
CA ILE A 58 19.94 -6.32 4.89
C ILE A 58 19.85 -7.64 5.66
N ALA A 59 18.94 -8.53 5.24
CA ALA A 59 18.71 -9.81 5.92
C ALA A 59 19.95 -10.72 5.92
N GLU A 60 20.74 -10.71 4.84
CA GLU A 60 22.03 -11.40 4.74
C GLU A 60 23.04 -10.94 5.81
N LYS A 61 22.94 -9.68 6.28
CA LYS A 61 23.84 -9.12 7.30
C LYS A 61 23.28 -9.23 8.71
N ARG A 62 21.98 -8.98 8.89
CA ARG A 62 21.29 -9.08 10.18
C ARG A 62 19.78 -9.16 9.97
N THR A 63 19.17 -10.25 10.43
CA THR A 63 17.73 -10.53 10.30
C THR A 63 16.84 -9.62 11.14
N THR A 64 17.39 -8.98 12.19
CA THR A 64 16.71 -8.01 13.05
C THR A 64 16.86 -6.56 12.60
N LEU A 65 17.33 -6.34 11.37
CA LEU A 65 17.29 -5.03 10.70
C LEU A 65 16.33 -5.08 9.52
N GLY A 66 15.62 -3.97 9.32
CA GLY A 66 14.70 -3.79 8.20
C GLY A 66 14.76 -2.37 7.63
N PHE A 67 13.91 -2.11 6.64
CA PHE A 67 13.77 -0.78 6.06
C PHE A 67 12.32 -0.51 5.60
N PRO A 68 11.70 0.62 5.99
CA PRO A 68 10.32 0.95 5.65
C PRO A 68 10.19 1.40 4.19
N ALA A 69 9.91 0.45 3.30
CA ALA A 69 9.65 0.71 1.89
C ALA A 69 8.55 -0.25 1.36
N GLY A 70 8.21 -0.11 0.08
CA GLY A 70 7.18 -0.90 -0.57
C GLY A 70 7.55 -2.38 -0.73
N VAL A 71 6.53 -3.22 -0.88
CA VAL A 71 6.69 -4.68 -1.01
C VAL A 71 6.68 -5.18 -2.46
N CYS A 72 6.36 -4.32 -3.44
CA CYS A 72 6.15 -4.79 -4.81
C CYS A 72 7.47 -5.20 -5.50
N PRO A 73 7.46 -6.22 -6.38
CA PRO A 73 8.67 -6.97 -6.69
C PRO A 73 9.76 -6.23 -7.46
N THR A 74 9.36 -5.28 -8.30
CA THR A 74 10.25 -4.64 -9.29
C THR A 74 10.47 -3.15 -9.02
N ILE A 75 10.03 -2.64 -7.86
CA ILE A 75 10.21 -1.23 -7.51
C ILE A 75 11.69 -0.90 -7.34
N GLY A 76 12.17 0.12 -8.06
CA GLY A 76 13.53 0.64 -7.95
C GLY A 76 13.66 1.70 -6.86
N ALA A 77 14.79 1.69 -6.14
CA ALA A 77 15.08 2.63 -5.05
C ALA A 77 15.06 4.10 -5.50
N GLY A 78 15.54 4.38 -6.72
CA GLY A 78 15.60 5.73 -7.28
C GLY A 78 14.25 6.45 -7.28
N GLY A 79 13.24 5.86 -7.93
CA GLY A 79 11.90 6.45 -8.00
C GLY A 79 11.14 6.36 -6.68
N HIS A 80 11.26 5.23 -5.97
CA HIS A 80 10.49 4.97 -4.77
C HIS A 80 10.87 5.88 -3.59
N PHE A 81 12.16 6.04 -3.30
CA PHE A 81 12.62 6.88 -2.19
C PHE A 81 12.34 8.35 -2.47
N SER A 82 12.53 8.75 -3.72
CA SER A 82 12.19 10.08 -4.21
C SER A 82 10.71 10.44 -4.03
N GLY A 83 9.81 9.47 -4.15
CA GLY A 83 8.37 9.63 -3.94
C GLY A 83 7.92 9.54 -2.47
N GLY A 84 8.84 9.30 -1.53
CA GLY A 84 8.56 9.13 -0.10
C GLY A 84 8.38 7.67 0.35
N GLY A 85 8.08 6.75 -0.57
CA GLY A 85 8.14 5.29 -0.33
C GLY A 85 7.20 4.74 0.76
N TYR A 86 5.94 4.49 0.40
CA TYR A 86 4.96 3.87 1.31
C TYR A 86 5.19 2.36 1.49
N GLY A 87 5.09 1.86 2.73
CA GLY A 87 5.40 0.47 3.08
C GLY A 87 4.70 -0.03 4.34
N MET A 88 4.82 -1.33 4.63
CA MET A 88 4.10 -2.01 5.73
C MET A 88 4.57 -1.58 7.13
N LEU A 89 5.78 -1.03 7.25
CA LEU A 89 6.36 -0.56 8.53
C LEU A 89 6.02 0.90 8.86
N LEU A 90 5.29 1.60 7.99
CA LEU A 90 5.17 3.06 8.03
C LEU A 90 4.43 3.61 9.26
N ARG A 91 3.62 2.79 9.96
CA ARG A 91 2.97 3.18 11.23
C ARG A 91 3.93 3.09 12.43
N SER A 92 4.95 2.23 12.34
CA SER A 92 5.85 1.87 13.44
C SER A 92 7.21 2.58 13.36
N VAL A 93 7.58 3.11 12.19
CA VAL A 93 8.87 3.81 11.99
C VAL A 93 8.76 5.05 11.08
N TRP A 94 9.76 5.93 11.16
CA TRP A 94 9.81 7.18 10.40
C TRP A 94 9.89 6.95 8.88
N ALA A 95 9.14 7.75 8.12
CA ALA A 95 9.07 7.69 6.66
C ALA A 95 10.28 8.31 5.94
N ILE A 96 10.44 7.95 4.66
CA ILE A 96 11.50 8.45 3.77
C ILE A 96 11.20 9.90 3.35
N ARG A 97 12.25 10.68 3.11
CA ARG A 97 12.14 12.06 2.60
C ARG A 97 11.55 12.06 1.18
N GLY A 98 10.26 12.35 1.06
CA GLY A 98 9.57 12.58 -0.21
C GLY A 98 9.79 14.00 -0.76
N GLY A 99 9.90 14.11 -2.08
CA GLY A 99 10.01 15.39 -2.80
C GLY A 99 9.93 15.30 -4.33
N SER A 100 9.68 14.11 -4.90
CA SER A 100 9.77 13.80 -6.33
C SER A 100 11.16 14.11 -6.93
N GLY A 101 11.93 13.05 -7.15
CA GLY A 101 13.36 13.12 -7.48
C GLY A 101 13.65 13.65 -8.89
N ALA A 102 12.66 13.64 -9.79
CA ALA A 102 12.82 14.17 -11.15
C ALA A 102 12.99 15.71 -11.19
N SER A 103 12.68 16.41 -10.10
CA SER A 103 12.72 17.88 -10.04
C SER A 103 14.05 18.46 -9.54
N PHE A 104 14.95 17.65 -8.95
CA PHE A 104 16.14 18.16 -8.24
C PHE A 104 17.49 17.57 -8.73
N GLY A 105 17.51 16.95 -9.92
CA GLY A 105 18.71 16.38 -10.55
C GLY A 105 18.72 14.86 -10.62
N VAL A 106 19.84 14.27 -11.06
CA VAL A 106 19.99 12.81 -11.18
C VAL A 106 20.60 12.24 -9.90
N ILE A 107 19.76 11.60 -9.08
CA ILE A 107 20.21 10.90 -7.87
C ILE A 107 20.91 9.61 -8.29
N ILE A 108 22.12 9.35 -7.76
CA ILE A 108 22.90 8.14 -8.08
C ILE A 108 22.93 7.11 -6.94
N ALA A 109 22.77 7.56 -5.69
CA ALA A 109 22.72 6.72 -4.52
C ALA A 109 22.04 7.41 -3.34
N TRP A 110 21.53 6.62 -2.40
CA TRP A 110 20.97 7.03 -1.13
C TRP A 110 21.77 6.45 0.02
N LYS A 111 22.01 7.25 1.06
CA LYS A 111 22.39 6.75 2.38
C LYS A 111 21.15 6.71 3.25
N ILE A 112 20.76 5.52 3.68
CA ILE A 112 19.54 5.27 4.46
C ILE A 112 19.89 4.80 5.87
N MET A 113 18.98 5.07 6.81
CA MET A 113 18.98 4.46 8.13
C MET A 113 18.12 3.21 8.11
N LEU A 114 18.66 2.13 8.67
CA LEU A 114 17.97 0.88 8.90
C LEU A 114 17.25 0.94 10.25
N VAL A 115 16.14 0.23 10.34
CA VAL A 115 15.33 0.17 11.56
C VAL A 115 15.48 -1.19 12.21
N SER A 116 15.40 -1.23 13.55
CA SER A 116 15.32 -2.51 14.26
C SER A 116 13.96 -3.13 14.01
N VAL A 117 13.93 -4.43 13.73
CA VAL A 117 12.71 -5.24 13.64
C VAL A 117 12.86 -6.42 14.61
N PRO A 118 11.78 -6.89 15.25
CA PRO A 118 11.83 -8.04 16.13
C PRO A 118 12.29 -9.29 15.37
N SER A 119 12.82 -10.29 16.09
CA SER A 119 13.22 -11.56 15.47
C SER A 119 12.03 -12.33 14.89
N THR A 120 10.84 -12.07 15.43
CA THR A 120 9.58 -12.69 15.05
C THR A 120 8.54 -11.59 14.82
N VAL A 121 7.88 -11.63 13.66
CA VAL A 121 6.72 -10.82 13.32
C VAL A 121 5.53 -11.75 13.07
N THR A 122 4.32 -11.24 13.28
CA THR A 122 3.09 -11.99 13.01
C THR A 122 2.37 -11.40 11.81
N VAL A 123 1.97 -12.23 10.86
CA VAL A 123 1.14 -11.83 9.71
C VAL A 123 -0.16 -12.62 9.67
N PHE A 124 -1.21 -12.02 9.13
CA PHE A 124 -2.46 -12.72 8.82
C PHE A 124 -3.12 -12.17 7.56
N THR A 125 -3.97 -12.97 6.94
CA THR A 125 -4.87 -12.53 5.86
C THR A 125 -6.24 -13.13 6.10
N VAL A 126 -7.14 -12.36 6.70
CA VAL A 126 -8.53 -12.77 6.90
C VAL A 126 -9.34 -12.30 5.70
N ARG A 127 -10.07 -13.22 5.06
CA ARG A 127 -10.90 -12.94 3.89
C ARG A 127 -12.37 -12.96 4.28
N LYS A 128 -13.14 -11.97 3.83
CA LYS A 128 -14.58 -11.87 4.06
C LYS A 128 -15.28 -11.50 2.76
N THR A 129 -16.33 -12.23 2.40
CA THR A 129 -17.21 -11.88 1.28
C THR A 129 -18.35 -10.96 1.74
N LEU A 130 -19.10 -10.40 0.79
CA LEU A 130 -20.28 -9.58 1.09
C LEU A 130 -21.28 -10.30 2.01
N ASP A 131 -21.53 -11.59 1.76
CA ASP A 131 -22.44 -12.42 2.57
C ASP A 131 -21.92 -12.66 4.00
N GLN A 132 -20.62 -12.45 4.22
CA GLN A 132 -19.95 -12.53 5.52
C GLN A 132 -19.79 -11.15 6.18
N ASN A 133 -20.66 -10.20 5.85
CA ASN A 133 -20.67 -8.84 6.38
C ASN A 133 -19.38 -8.03 6.08
N ALA A 134 -18.70 -8.30 4.96
CA ALA A 134 -17.47 -7.58 4.58
C ALA A 134 -17.66 -6.05 4.59
N THR A 135 -18.79 -5.53 4.12
CA THR A 135 -19.10 -4.09 4.13
C THR A 135 -18.99 -3.47 5.53
N LEU A 136 -19.58 -4.12 6.54
CA LEU A 136 -19.56 -3.62 7.91
C LEU A 136 -18.15 -3.69 8.51
N LEU A 137 -17.38 -4.72 8.18
CA LEU A 137 -16.00 -4.86 8.65
C LEU A 137 -15.07 -3.83 8.00
N VAL A 138 -15.24 -3.54 6.71
CA VAL A 138 -14.50 -2.48 6.02
C VAL A 138 -14.83 -1.13 6.66
N LEU A 139 -16.11 -0.84 6.90
CA LEU A 139 -16.54 0.39 7.56
C LEU A 139 -15.94 0.50 8.97
N ARG A 140 -16.03 -0.57 9.77
CA ARG A 140 -15.45 -0.60 11.12
C ARG A 140 -13.94 -0.34 11.08
N TRP A 141 -13.22 -1.00 10.17
CA TRP A 141 -11.79 -0.82 9.96
C TRP A 141 -11.44 0.66 9.68
N GLN A 142 -12.21 1.36 8.84
CA GLN A 142 -11.95 2.78 8.53
C GLN A 142 -11.95 3.67 9.79
N TYR A 143 -12.73 3.35 10.83
CA TYR A 143 -12.82 4.13 12.06
C TYR A 143 -11.73 3.83 13.10
N ILE A 144 -11.13 2.64 13.02
CA ILE A 144 -10.17 2.17 14.04
C ILE A 144 -8.74 2.09 13.49
N ALA A 145 -8.54 1.97 12.18
CA ALA A 145 -7.24 1.60 11.62
C ALA A 145 -6.12 2.61 11.91
N ASP A 146 -6.44 3.90 12.11
CA ASP A 146 -5.46 4.92 12.48
C ASP A 146 -5.18 4.99 14.00
N LYS A 147 -5.99 4.27 14.81
CA LYS A 147 -5.96 4.21 16.28
C LYS A 147 -5.47 2.86 16.81
N LEU A 148 -5.35 1.86 15.94
CA LEU A 148 -4.71 0.59 16.27
C LEU A 148 -3.30 0.85 16.79
N ASP A 149 -2.76 -0.11 17.54
CA ASP A 149 -1.37 -0.13 17.99
C ASP A 149 -0.40 0.26 16.85
N GLU A 150 0.67 0.98 17.17
CA GLU A 150 1.62 1.49 16.18
C GLU A 150 2.40 0.37 15.48
N ASP A 151 2.57 -0.76 16.16
CA ASP A 151 3.25 -1.96 15.65
C ASP A 151 2.31 -2.85 14.83
N LEU A 152 1.01 -2.55 14.79
CA LEU A 152 0.01 -3.27 14.02
C LEU A 152 -0.32 -2.54 12.71
N PHE A 153 -0.17 -3.19 11.57
CA PHE A 153 -0.60 -2.67 10.28
C PHE A 153 -1.66 -3.59 9.69
N ILE A 154 -2.80 -3.06 9.26
CA ILE A 154 -3.85 -3.83 8.58
C ILE A 154 -4.29 -3.05 7.35
N ARG A 155 -4.02 -3.54 6.14
CA ARG A 155 -4.60 -2.99 4.89
C ARG A 155 -5.76 -3.84 4.41
N ILE A 156 -6.65 -3.24 3.63
CA ILE A 156 -7.74 -3.93 2.95
C ILE A 156 -7.42 -4.02 1.47
N ILE A 157 -7.55 -5.21 0.91
CA ILE A 157 -7.51 -5.45 -0.52
C ILE A 157 -8.89 -5.93 -0.94
N LEU A 158 -9.59 -5.15 -1.78
CA LEU A 158 -10.86 -5.53 -2.38
C LEU A 158 -10.63 -6.12 -3.76
N ARG A 159 -11.20 -7.30 -4.01
CA ARG A 159 -11.15 -7.98 -5.30
C ARG A 159 -12.50 -8.59 -5.63
N ARG A 160 -12.78 -8.72 -6.92
CA ARG A 160 -13.89 -9.53 -7.40
C ARG A 160 -13.47 -11.00 -7.41
N VAL A 161 -14.28 -11.86 -6.81
CA VAL A 161 -14.05 -13.32 -6.75
C VAL A 161 -15.29 -14.08 -7.18
N ASN A 162 -15.15 -15.36 -7.52
CA ASN A 162 -16.31 -16.21 -7.74
C ASN A 162 -17.00 -16.49 -6.40
N SER A 163 -18.33 -16.40 -6.38
CA SER A 163 -19.12 -16.72 -5.19
C SER A 163 -19.25 -18.24 -5.00
N SER A 164 -19.83 -18.66 -3.88
CA SER A 164 -20.22 -20.05 -3.65
C SER A 164 -21.37 -20.50 -4.56
N GLU A 165 -22.12 -19.57 -5.16
CA GLU A 165 -23.12 -19.87 -6.18
C GLU A 165 -22.47 -19.91 -7.57
N GLU A 166 -22.69 -21.02 -8.28
CA GLU A 166 -22.09 -21.27 -9.59
C GLU A 166 -22.46 -20.17 -10.60
N GLY A 167 -21.44 -19.59 -11.24
CA GLY A 167 -21.61 -18.51 -12.23
C GLY A 167 -21.78 -17.10 -11.65
N LYS A 168 -21.98 -16.95 -10.34
CA LYS A 168 -22.08 -15.61 -9.71
C LYS A 168 -20.73 -15.13 -9.16
N LYS A 169 -20.50 -13.83 -9.26
CA LYS A 169 -19.32 -13.15 -8.70
C LYS A 169 -19.72 -12.34 -7.47
N THR A 170 -18.83 -12.27 -6.49
CA THR A 170 -18.98 -11.46 -5.27
C THR A 170 -17.73 -10.62 -5.04
N ILE A 171 -17.79 -9.71 -4.06
CA ILE A 171 -16.64 -8.93 -3.62
C ILE A 171 -16.05 -9.60 -2.37
N GLU A 172 -14.74 -9.80 -2.40
CA GLU A 172 -13.95 -10.22 -1.25
C GLU A 172 -13.15 -9.05 -0.71
N ALA A 173 -13.25 -8.83 0.60
CA ALA A 173 -12.34 -7.99 1.37
C ALA A 173 -11.29 -8.86 2.07
N SER A 174 -10.04 -8.68 1.67
CA SER A 174 -8.86 -9.30 2.30
C SER A 174 -8.22 -8.32 3.30
N PHE A 175 -8.32 -8.62 4.59
CA PHE A 175 -7.65 -7.90 5.67
C PHE A 175 -6.24 -8.45 5.84
N ASN A 176 -5.27 -7.80 5.21
CA ASN A 176 -3.89 -8.25 5.13
C ASN A 176 -3.01 -7.46 6.10
N SER A 177 -2.36 -8.15 7.03
CA SER A 177 -1.75 -7.52 8.20
C SER A 177 -0.30 -7.94 8.47
N LEU A 178 0.46 -7.00 9.04
CA LEU A 178 1.76 -7.19 9.67
C LEU A 178 1.71 -6.66 11.11
N PHE A 179 2.19 -7.43 12.08
CA PHE A 179 2.38 -7.02 13.47
C PHE A 179 3.84 -7.23 13.90
N LEU A 180 4.46 -6.21 14.50
CA LEU A 180 5.84 -6.28 14.99
C LEU A 180 5.91 -6.91 16.40
N GLY A 181 5.42 -8.14 16.51
CA GLY A 181 5.44 -8.91 17.76
C GLY A 181 4.91 -10.32 17.54
N GLY A 182 4.76 -11.05 18.65
CA GLY A 182 4.24 -12.42 18.65
C GLY A 182 2.70 -12.49 18.62
N VAL A 183 2.17 -13.67 18.27
CA VAL A 183 0.73 -13.90 18.20
C VAL A 183 0.02 -13.73 19.56
N ASP A 184 0.72 -14.06 20.64
CA ASP A 184 0.18 -13.95 22.00
C ASP A 184 0.01 -12.48 22.45
N GLU A 185 0.73 -11.55 21.84
CA GLU A 185 0.56 -10.10 22.02
C GLU A 185 -0.50 -9.52 21.05
N LEU A 186 -0.57 -10.07 19.82
CA LEU A 186 -1.50 -9.62 18.80
C LEU A 186 -2.97 -9.92 19.14
N LEU A 187 -3.27 -11.13 19.60
CA LEU A 187 -4.65 -11.58 19.81
C LEU A 187 -5.41 -10.71 20.84
N PRO A 188 -4.83 -10.34 22.01
CA PRO A 188 -5.48 -9.41 22.93
C PRO A 188 -5.78 -8.04 22.31
N LEU A 189 -4.82 -7.47 21.55
CA LEU A 189 -5.00 -6.17 20.89
C LEU A 189 -6.16 -6.21 19.88
N MET A 190 -6.26 -7.30 19.13
CA MET A 190 -7.35 -7.51 18.17
C MET A 190 -8.68 -7.72 18.86
N GLN A 191 -8.71 -8.44 19.98
CA GLN A 191 -9.93 -8.63 20.77
C GLN A 191 -10.45 -7.33 21.40
N GLU A 192 -9.55 -6.41 21.75
CA GLU A 192 -9.92 -5.10 22.29
C GLU A 192 -10.37 -4.13 21.19
N SER A 193 -9.60 -4.03 20.10
CA SER A 193 -9.76 -2.96 19.11
C SER A 193 -10.61 -3.35 17.90
N PHE A 194 -10.59 -4.62 17.50
CA PHE A 194 -11.29 -5.12 16.32
C PHE A 194 -11.83 -6.57 16.47
N PRO A 195 -12.59 -6.87 17.53
CA PRO A 195 -13.09 -8.23 17.78
C PRO A 195 -13.99 -8.76 16.67
N GLU A 196 -14.68 -7.86 15.95
CA GLU A 196 -15.63 -8.20 14.89
C GLU A 196 -14.96 -8.90 13.69
N LEU A 197 -13.64 -8.71 13.49
CA LEU A 197 -12.90 -9.42 12.45
C LEU A 197 -12.89 -10.94 12.69
N GLY A 198 -12.96 -11.35 13.96
CA GLY A 198 -12.96 -12.76 14.37
C GLY A 198 -11.62 -13.44 14.14
N LEU A 199 -10.50 -12.73 14.36
CA LEU A 199 -9.16 -13.27 14.21
C LEU A 199 -8.91 -14.37 15.25
N VAL A 200 -8.47 -15.55 14.80
CA VAL A 200 -8.06 -16.65 15.68
C VAL A 200 -6.56 -16.96 15.54
N LYS A 201 -6.00 -17.74 16.46
CA LYS A 201 -4.57 -18.07 16.48
C LYS A 201 -4.13 -18.80 15.20
N GLU A 202 -5.03 -19.60 14.63
CA GLU A 202 -4.82 -20.40 13.42
C GLU A 202 -4.70 -19.54 12.16
N ASP A 203 -5.22 -18.31 12.18
CA ASP A 203 -5.09 -17.36 11.06
C ASP A 203 -3.71 -16.66 11.05
N CYS A 204 -2.98 -16.75 12.16
CA CYS A 204 -1.74 -16.02 12.39
C CYS A 204 -0.53 -16.89 12.03
N ILE A 205 0.42 -16.30 11.32
CA ILE A 205 1.67 -16.95 10.94
C ILE A 205 2.83 -16.12 11.48
N GLU A 206 3.61 -16.73 12.36
CA GLU A 206 4.85 -16.14 12.88
C GLU A 206 6.01 -16.46 11.94
N MET A 207 6.81 -15.45 11.61
CA MET A 207 7.94 -15.57 10.70
C MET A 207 8.97 -14.46 10.97
N SER A 208 10.12 -14.51 10.31
CA SER A 208 11.06 -13.39 10.31
C SER A 208 10.54 -12.23 9.46
N TRP A 209 11.06 -11.02 9.71
CA TRP A 209 10.65 -9.84 8.94
C TRP A 209 10.86 -10.02 7.42
N ILE A 210 11.94 -10.64 6.98
CA ILE A 210 12.22 -10.83 5.55
C ILE A 210 11.25 -11.83 4.89
N GLU A 211 10.81 -12.86 5.63
CA GLU A 211 9.79 -13.79 5.16
C GLU A 211 8.43 -13.10 5.01
N SER A 212 8.12 -12.13 5.87
CA SER A 212 6.91 -11.31 5.73
C SER A 212 6.86 -10.55 4.40
N ILE A 213 8.02 -10.12 3.87
CA ILE A 213 8.10 -9.48 2.56
C ILE A 213 7.68 -10.45 1.45
N LEU A 214 8.11 -11.71 1.53
CA LEU A 214 7.70 -12.75 0.58
C LEU A 214 6.20 -13.02 0.67
N TYR A 215 5.68 -13.10 1.88
CA TYR A 215 4.25 -13.26 2.15
C TYR A 215 3.41 -12.15 1.49
N PHE A 216 3.78 -10.87 1.67
CA PHE A 216 3.04 -9.75 1.07
C PHE A 216 3.23 -9.61 -0.44
N ALA A 217 4.33 -10.13 -0.98
CA ALA A 217 4.55 -10.22 -2.42
C ALA A 217 3.81 -11.41 -3.07
N GLY A 218 3.14 -12.25 -2.28
CA GLY A 218 2.35 -13.38 -2.75
C GLY A 218 3.14 -14.63 -3.10
N PHE A 219 4.38 -14.75 -2.60
CA PHE A 219 5.16 -15.98 -2.78
C PHE A 219 4.69 -17.10 -1.84
N PRO A 220 4.87 -18.37 -2.23
CA PRO A 220 4.59 -19.50 -1.34
C PRO A 220 5.43 -19.46 -0.06
N SER A 221 4.87 -19.96 1.03
CA SER A 221 5.62 -20.15 2.28
C SER A 221 6.80 -21.09 2.06
N GLY A 222 7.97 -20.74 2.62
CA GLY A 222 9.21 -21.50 2.44
C GLY A 222 9.93 -21.28 1.09
N ALA A 223 9.47 -20.34 0.26
CA ALA A 223 10.20 -19.95 -0.94
C ALA A 223 11.62 -19.43 -0.60
N SER A 224 12.60 -19.72 -1.45
CA SER A 224 13.96 -19.20 -1.27
C SER A 224 13.96 -17.67 -1.31
N LEU A 225 14.72 -17.06 -0.40
CA LEU A 225 14.96 -15.61 -0.38
C LEU A 225 15.61 -15.13 -1.69
N ASP A 226 16.27 -16.00 -2.45
CA ASP A 226 16.89 -15.64 -3.74
C ASP A 226 15.89 -15.13 -4.76
N VAL A 227 14.60 -15.44 -4.59
CA VAL A 227 13.54 -14.88 -5.43
C VAL A 227 13.45 -13.36 -5.31
N LEU A 228 13.94 -12.77 -4.20
CA LEU A 228 14.09 -11.32 -4.00
C LEU A 228 15.10 -10.68 -4.95
N LEU A 229 16.04 -11.46 -5.48
CA LEU A 229 17.04 -11.02 -6.45
C LEU A 229 16.53 -11.12 -7.90
N ASP A 230 15.43 -11.84 -8.12
CA ASP A 230 14.81 -11.92 -9.44
C ASP A 230 14.08 -10.61 -9.78
N ARG A 231 14.40 -10.08 -10.96
CA ARG A 231 13.83 -8.85 -11.52
C ARG A 231 12.76 -9.12 -12.59
N THR A 232 12.49 -10.39 -12.88
CA THR A 232 11.44 -10.79 -13.80
C THR A 232 10.09 -10.38 -13.20
N PRO A 233 9.27 -9.56 -13.90
CA PRO A 233 7.95 -9.20 -13.41
C PRO A 233 7.09 -10.47 -13.26
N LEU A 234 6.63 -10.77 -12.05
CA LEU A 234 5.80 -11.96 -11.76
C LEU A 234 4.44 -11.91 -12.47
N THR A 235 3.96 -10.72 -12.80
CA THR A 235 2.72 -10.49 -13.53
C THR A 235 2.79 -9.15 -14.26
N GLN A 236 2.33 -9.13 -15.51
CA GLN A 236 2.12 -7.91 -16.29
C GLN A 236 0.79 -7.25 -15.90
N ARG A 237 0.58 -6.97 -14.61
CA ARG A 237 -0.63 -6.26 -14.16
C ARG A 237 -0.61 -4.87 -14.78
N ARG A 238 -1.58 -4.58 -15.63
CA ARG A 238 -1.76 -3.25 -16.20
C ARG A 238 -2.60 -2.44 -15.22
N PHE A 239 -2.15 -1.23 -14.89
CA PHE A 239 -2.93 -0.30 -14.06
C PHE A 239 -4.23 0.13 -14.74
N TYR A 240 -4.25 0.08 -16.06
CA TYR A 240 -5.42 0.29 -16.89
C TYR A 240 -5.73 -1.01 -17.62
N GLU A 241 -6.85 -1.63 -17.25
CA GLU A 241 -7.40 -2.80 -17.92
C GLU A 241 -8.90 -2.52 -18.11
N GLU A 242 -9.38 -2.70 -19.35
CA GLU A 242 -10.81 -2.47 -19.66
C GLU A 242 -11.70 -3.53 -18.99
N ASP A 243 -11.12 -4.68 -18.63
CA ASP A 243 -11.82 -5.76 -17.96
C ASP A 243 -11.99 -5.48 -16.46
N VAL A 244 -13.22 -5.10 -16.09
CA VAL A 244 -13.66 -4.88 -14.70
C VAL A 244 -13.50 -6.15 -13.84
N ALA A 245 -13.39 -7.34 -14.44
CA ALA A 245 -13.14 -8.58 -13.70
C ALA A 245 -11.75 -8.62 -13.03
N ALA A 246 -10.78 -7.84 -13.49
CA ALA A 246 -9.43 -7.76 -12.93
C ALA A 246 -9.25 -6.61 -11.91
N ALA A 247 -10.30 -5.84 -11.62
CA ALA A 247 -10.23 -4.68 -10.75
C ALA A 247 -9.84 -5.03 -9.30
N GLU A 248 -8.88 -4.29 -8.77
CA GLU A 248 -8.38 -4.42 -7.39
C GLU A 248 -8.30 -3.03 -6.75
N MET A 249 -8.78 -2.91 -5.50
CA MET A 249 -8.61 -1.70 -4.70
C MET A 249 -7.83 -2.02 -3.44
N ILE A 250 -6.84 -1.18 -3.10
CA ILE A 250 -6.02 -1.36 -1.90
C ILE A 250 -6.18 -0.13 -1.00
N PHE A 251 -6.71 -0.33 0.20
CA PHE A 251 -6.83 0.69 1.25
C PHE A 251 -5.78 0.42 2.30
N SER A 252 -4.93 1.41 2.58
CA SER A 252 -3.87 1.26 3.57
C SER A 252 -3.99 2.34 4.66
N PRO A 253 -3.80 1.99 5.93
CA PRO A 253 -4.00 2.91 7.04
C PRO A 253 -2.79 3.84 7.23
N TYR A 254 -3.07 5.04 7.70
CA TYR A 254 -2.07 5.96 8.26
C TYR A 254 -2.12 5.87 9.80
N GLY A 255 -1.68 6.91 10.50
CA GLY A 255 -1.63 6.90 11.97
C GLY A 255 -0.32 6.34 12.53
N GLY A 256 -0.31 6.07 13.84
CA GLY A 256 0.93 5.80 14.58
C GLY A 256 1.93 6.93 14.42
N ARG A 257 3.19 6.59 14.19
CA ARG A 257 4.31 7.54 14.08
C ARG A 257 4.21 8.52 12.92
N MET A 258 3.37 8.24 11.91
CA MET A 258 3.08 9.23 10.86
C MET A 258 2.45 10.51 11.41
N LYS A 259 1.74 10.44 12.54
CA LYS A 259 1.15 11.59 13.24
C LYS A 259 2.23 12.46 13.92
N GLU A 260 3.40 11.89 14.22
CA GLU A 260 4.50 12.57 14.91
C GLU A 260 5.39 13.39 13.96
N ILE A 261 5.30 13.16 12.65
CA ILE A 261 6.09 13.87 11.64
C ILE A 261 5.47 15.26 11.41
N PRO A 262 6.17 16.36 11.75
CA PRO A 262 5.61 17.70 11.61
C PRO A 262 5.17 17.99 10.17
N GLY A 263 3.94 18.51 10.01
CA GLY A 263 3.52 19.19 8.79
C GLY A 263 4.35 20.45 8.61
N VAL A 264 4.87 20.67 7.40
CA VAL A 264 6.05 21.51 7.16
C VAL A 264 5.99 22.89 7.85
N GLY A 265 6.98 23.09 8.73
CA GLY A 265 7.49 24.33 9.25
C GLY A 265 8.97 24.16 9.60
N GLY A 266 9.77 23.72 8.62
CA GLY A 266 11.22 23.54 8.73
C GLY A 266 11.72 22.30 7.99
N VAL A 267 12.70 22.48 7.09
CA VAL A 267 13.72 21.54 6.52
C VAL A 267 13.33 20.07 6.17
N TRP A 268 12.07 19.66 6.29
CA TRP A 268 11.60 18.28 6.15
C TRP A 268 10.60 18.16 4.98
N GLY A 269 10.88 17.19 4.09
CA GLY A 269 10.36 17.12 2.72
C GLY A 269 8.85 16.98 2.52
N ALA A 270 8.45 17.22 1.26
CA ALA A 270 7.09 17.34 0.74
C ALA A 270 6.34 15.99 0.64
N MET A 271 5.66 15.60 1.72
CA MET A 271 4.52 14.67 1.65
C MET A 271 3.37 15.37 2.41
N PRO A 272 2.30 15.83 1.74
CA PRO A 272 1.33 16.73 2.37
C PRO A 272 0.31 16.07 3.33
N SER A 273 0.12 14.74 3.29
CA SER A 273 -0.87 14.03 4.10
C SER A 273 -0.25 13.52 5.42
N ARG A 274 -0.44 14.25 6.52
CA ARG A 274 0.31 14.01 7.79
C ARG A 274 -0.40 14.34 9.11
N TYR A 275 -1.38 15.26 9.14
CA TYR A 275 -2.06 15.67 10.39
C TYR A 275 -3.58 15.67 10.21
N GLY A 276 -4.30 14.84 10.98
CA GLY A 276 -5.77 14.77 10.90
C GLY A 276 -6.34 14.31 9.55
N SER A 277 -5.51 13.76 8.67
CA SER A 277 -5.92 13.15 7.41
C SER A 277 -6.38 11.71 7.67
N GLY A 278 -7.65 11.58 8.09
CA GLY A 278 -8.43 10.44 7.66
C GLY A 278 -8.50 10.50 6.14
N PHE A 279 -7.73 9.64 5.47
CA PHE A 279 -7.57 9.57 4.02
C PHE A 279 -6.93 10.82 3.37
N ASP A 280 -6.25 10.62 2.24
CA ASP A 280 -6.16 11.65 1.19
C ASP A 280 -7.45 11.59 0.33
N VAL A 281 -8.56 11.71 1.05
CA VAL A 281 -9.75 12.41 0.62
C VAL A 281 -9.61 13.76 1.27
N VAL A 282 -9.41 14.82 0.49
CA VAL A 282 -9.29 16.19 1.00
C VAL A 282 -10.45 16.44 1.95
N LYS A 283 -10.14 16.71 3.23
CA LYS A 283 -11.15 17.15 4.19
C LYS A 283 -11.77 18.44 3.63
N PHE A 284 -13.04 18.36 3.26
CA PHE A 284 -13.79 19.50 2.76
C PHE A 284 -13.80 20.59 3.83
N ASN A 285 -13.10 21.69 3.57
CA ASN A 285 -12.99 22.86 4.44
C ASN A 285 -13.86 24.02 3.95
N GLY A 286 -14.81 23.75 3.05
CA GLY A 286 -15.76 24.73 2.55
C GLY A 286 -15.31 25.57 1.35
N SER A 287 -14.10 25.36 0.80
CA SER A 287 -13.58 26.18 -0.33
C SER A 287 -13.20 25.42 -1.60
N GLY A 288 -13.37 24.09 -1.64
CA GLY A 288 -13.18 23.25 -2.83
C GLY A 288 -14.49 22.84 -3.51
N ASN A 289 -14.45 22.54 -4.82
CA ASN A 289 -15.64 22.10 -5.57
C ASN A 289 -16.03 20.65 -5.22
N PHE A 290 -16.92 20.52 -4.24
CA PHE A 290 -17.46 19.26 -3.70
C PHE A 290 -18.05 18.31 -4.77
N GLY A 291 -18.59 18.86 -5.87
CA GLY A 291 -19.25 18.07 -6.92
C GLY A 291 -18.31 17.22 -7.77
N LEU A 292 -17.05 17.62 -7.95
CA LEU A 292 -16.06 16.87 -8.75
C LEU A 292 -15.46 15.68 -7.97
N TRP A 293 -15.29 15.85 -6.66
CA TRP A 293 -14.83 14.77 -5.77
C TRP A 293 -15.91 13.71 -5.59
N GLN A 294 -17.15 14.15 -5.34
CA GLN A 294 -18.28 13.25 -5.16
C GLN A 294 -18.59 12.47 -6.45
N ARG A 295 -18.46 13.08 -7.64
CA ARG A 295 -18.59 12.38 -8.93
C ARG A 295 -17.56 11.28 -9.11
N ARG A 296 -16.25 11.50 -8.90
CA ARG A 296 -15.24 10.46 -9.20
C ARG A 296 -15.33 9.22 -8.32
N VAL A 297 -15.61 9.39 -7.03
CA VAL A 297 -15.75 8.25 -6.10
C VAL A 297 -17.11 7.58 -6.30
N LYS A 298 -18.20 8.33 -6.51
CA LYS A 298 -19.50 7.75 -6.84
C LYS A 298 -19.47 7.04 -8.19
N ASP A 299 -18.88 7.62 -9.23
CA ASP A 299 -18.81 7.04 -10.58
C ASP A 299 -18.00 5.73 -10.60
N LEU A 300 -16.89 5.64 -9.84
CA LEU A 300 -16.13 4.40 -9.68
C LEU A 300 -16.90 3.32 -8.91
N LEU A 301 -17.61 3.71 -7.83
CA LEU A 301 -18.43 2.79 -7.05
C LEU A 301 -19.69 2.34 -7.81
N VAL A 302 -20.24 3.20 -8.67
CA VAL A 302 -21.37 2.92 -9.59
C VAL A 302 -20.92 1.99 -10.72
N GLN A 303 -19.78 2.28 -11.38
CA GLN A 303 -19.21 1.43 -12.44
C GLN A 303 -18.85 0.02 -11.94
N GLN A 304 -18.54 -0.13 -10.65
CA GLN A 304 -18.21 -1.42 -10.04
C GLN A 304 -19.40 -2.14 -9.39
N GLY A 305 -20.62 -1.59 -9.49
CA GLY A 305 -21.82 -2.16 -8.85
C GLY A 305 -21.79 -2.14 -7.32
N MET A 306 -20.88 -1.39 -6.71
CA MET A 306 -20.62 -1.38 -5.26
C MET A 306 -21.55 -0.45 -4.47
N VAL A 307 -22.38 0.35 -5.14
CA VAL A 307 -23.34 1.25 -4.46
C VAL A 307 -24.39 0.47 -3.68
N LYS A 308 -24.97 -0.59 -4.27
CA LYS A 308 -25.93 -1.47 -3.57
C LYS A 308 -25.28 -2.20 -2.39
N ALA A 309 -24.02 -2.59 -2.51
CA ALA A 309 -23.27 -3.31 -1.47
C ALA A 309 -22.85 -2.42 -0.28
N LEU A 310 -22.65 -1.13 -0.50
CA LEU A 310 -22.22 -0.18 0.55
C LEU A 310 -23.39 0.46 1.30
N TYR A 311 -24.49 0.76 0.62
CA TYR A 311 -25.55 1.57 1.23
C TYR A 311 -26.81 0.79 1.57
N GLY A 312 -27.25 -0.17 0.73
CA GLY A 312 -28.45 -1.00 0.95
C GLY A 312 -29.79 -0.26 1.11
N LYS A 313 -29.75 1.02 1.44
CA LYS A 313 -30.81 2.01 1.63
C LYS A 313 -30.20 3.41 1.48
N GLN A 314 -31.03 4.40 1.16
CA GLN A 314 -30.60 5.79 1.05
C GLN A 314 -30.01 6.31 2.37
N PRO A 315 -28.79 6.89 2.37
CA PRO A 315 -28.20 7.48 3.57
C PRO A 315 -28.96 8.73 4.04
N GLU A 316 -29.06 8.92 5.36
CA GLU A 316 -29.60 10.15 5.93
C GLU A 316 -28.74 11.36 5.49
N GLY A 317 -29.39 12.31 4.81
CA GLY A 317 -28.74 13.53 4.27
C GLY A 317 -28.44 13.50 2.76
N MET A 318 -28.74 12.41 2.05
CA MET A 318 -28.68 12.36 0.57
C MET A 318 -30.03 12.76 -0.02
N ASP A 319 -30.02 13.61 -1.05
CA ASP A 319 -31.23 14.01 -1.78
C ASP A 319 -31.86 12.86 -2.58
N ASP A 320 -33.19 12.83 -2.66
CA ASP A 320 -33.96 11.76 -3.32
C ASP A 320 -33.70 11.69 -4.84
N MET A 321 -33.43 12.81 -5.51
CA MET A 321 -33.10 12.78 -6.94
C MET A 321 -31.69 12.23 -7.17
N ASP A 322 -30.74 12.60 -6.31
CA ASP A 322 -29.38 12.06 -6.36
C ASP A 322 -29.36 10.55 -6.07
N TRP A 323 -30.22 10.07 -5.17
CA TRP A 323 -30.37 8.64 -4.89
C TRP A 323 -31.00 7.89 -6.08
N LYS A 324 -32.05 8.43 -6.69
CA LYS A 324 -32.68 7.83 -7.88
C LYS A 324 -31.80 7.83 -9.12
N ASP A 325 -30.99 8.88 -9.33
CA ASP A 325 -30.00 8.93 -10.43
C ASP A 325 -28.90 7.87 -10.23
N LEU A 326 -28.52 7.58 -8.98
CA LEU A 326 -27.58 6.50 -8.65
C LEU A 326 -28.20 5.11 -8.90
N GLU A 327 -29.46 4.88 -8.50
CA GLU A 327 -30.16 3.61 -8.75
C GLU A 327 -30.35 3.35 -10.26
N ALA A 328 -30.76 4.37 -11.03
CA ALA A 328 -30.94 4.26 -12.48
C ALA A 328 -29.64 3.94 -13.23
N LYS A 329 -28.50 4.46 -12.76
CA LYS A 329 -27.17 4.17 -13.34
C LYS A 329 -26.64 2.77 -13.00
N VAL A 330 -27.12 2.17 -11.89
CA VAL A 330 -26.81 0.79 -11.52
C VAL A 330 -27.64 -0.19 -12.35
N GLU A 331 -28.91 0.13 -12.64
CA GLU A 331 -29.81 -0.73 -13.44
C GLU A 331 -29.54 -0.68 -14.95
N GLY A 332 -28.89 0.38 -15.45
CA GLY A 332 -28.53 0.52 -16.88
C GLY A 332 -27.28 -0.25 -17.33
N ASN A 333 -26.65 -1.03 -16.45
CA ASN A 333 -25.37 -1.73 -16.66
C ASN A 333 -25.46 -3.27 -16.56
N ASP A 334 -26.67 -3.83 -16.51
CA ASP A 334 -26.92 -5.29 -16.59
C ASP A 334 -26.87 -5.83 -18.03
#